data_AF-A0A1V5VR08-F1
#
_entry.id   AF-A0A1V5VR08-F1
#
_cell.length_a   1.000
_cell.length_b   1.000
_cell.length_c   1.000
_cell.angle_alpha   90.00
_cell.angle_beta   90.00
_cell.angle_gamma   90.00
#
_symmetry.space_group_name_H-M   'P 1'
#
loop_
_entity.id
_entity.type
_entity.pdbx_description
1 polymer ?
#
loop_
_entity_poly.entity_id
_entity_poly.type
_entity_poly.pdbx_seq_one_letter_code
_entity_poly.pdbx_strand_id
1 'polypeptide(L)'
;MSDKKDSFLDKAILRTLQYADIFNYCLTAEEIHCYLIADKLFRPTSFSAVKSGLNQLAKEKHFLFTEKNFYFLKGRRRLVALRRQKQKENQRKQEIAAKISRWFKLIPWIKMVGLTGSLAMDNAAPEDDLDFLIVTAGSRLWLTRFFLVCLTEILRVRRKPSVSSTLPSDIWQNKVCLNMFLDEDNLAIPAGERNLYTAHEVCQVKLLWDKEDTYKKFLEENRWVKKFLINFLESKRLKNNDIKRKKQDIFDIFFNFLEKIAFKFQLLYMKPRKTIEKVEAGRVLFHPQDCSGWVLKEYYNRVKEQRERG
;
A
#
# COMPACT_ATOMS: atom_id res chain seq x y z
N MET A 1 16.23 -3.75 34.31
CA MET A 1 15.68 -4.33 33.05
C MET A 1 14.61 -3.44 32.41
N SER A 2 13.92 -2.56 33.15
CA SER A 2 12.95 -1.57 32.61
C SER A 2 13.60 -0.57 31.64
N ASP A 3 14.63 0.16 32.08
CA ASP A 3 15.28 1.24 31.28
C ASP A 3 15.79 0.80 29.91
N LYS A 4 16.34 -0.43 29.79
CA LYS A 4 16.79 -0.94 28.50
C LYS A 4 15.63 -1.22 27.54
N LYS A 5 14.49 -1.69 28.05
CA LYS A 5 13.31 -2.01 27.25
C LYS A 5 12.61 -0.73 26.76
N ASP A 6 12.56 0.28 27.62
CA ASP A 6 12.03 1.60 27.31
C ASP A 6 12.86 2.26 26.19
N SER A 7 14.21 2.18 26.27
CA SER A 7 15.11 2.65 25.20
C SER A 7 14.89 1.99 23.82
N PHE A 8 14.53 0.70 23.77
CA PHE A 8 14.27 0.03 22.48
C PHE A 8 12.94 0.44 21.87
N LEU A 9 11.89 0.57 22.69
CA LEU A 9 10.58 1.00 22.22
C LEU A 9 10.63 2.44 21.70
N ASP A 10 11.34 3.31 22.41
CA ASP A 10 11.51 4.70 21.99
C ASP A 10 12.20 4.80 20.63
N LYS A 11 13.26 4.01 20.43
CA LYS A 11 13.93 3.91 19.11
C LYS A 11 12.98 3.41 18.03
N ALA A 12 12.12 2.44 18.32
CA ALA A 12 11.14 1.93 17.36
C ALA A 12 10.08 3.00 17.01
N ILE A 13 9.58 3.74 18.00
CA ILE A 13 8.65 4.86 17.80
C ILE A 13 9.29 5.93 16.91
N LEU A 14 10.52 6.33 17.21
CA LEU A 14 11.23 7.37 16.45
C LEU A 14 11.53 6.92 15.02
N ARG A 15 11.98 5.67 14.83
CA ARG A 15 12.13 5.05 13.50
C ARG A 15 10.84 5.10 12.69
N THR A 16 9.70 4.79 13.33
CA THR A 16 8.39 4.81 12.68
C THR A 16 8.02 6.23 12.22
N LEU A 17 8.24 7.23 13.07
CA LEU A 17 8.01 8.65 12.72
C LEU A 17 8.97 9.14 11.62
N GLN A 18 10.24 8.73 11.65
CA GLN A 18 11.22 9.09 10.63
C GLN A 18 10.84 8.59 9.25
N TYR A 19 10.34 7.35 9.16
CA TYR A 19 9.84 6.79 7.91
C TYR A 19 8.63 7.59 7.39
N ALA A 20 7.64 7.86 8.25
CA ALA A 20 6.46 8.64 7.85
C ALA A 20 6.80 10.09 7.43
N ASP A 21 7.79 10.71 8.07
CA ASP A 21 8.24 12.06 7.74
C ASP A 21 8.84 12.17 6.33
N ILE A 22 9.29 11.06 5.72
CA ILE A 22 9.77 11.04 4.32
C ILE A 22 8.64 11.48 3.38
N PHE A 23 7.41 11.12 3.73
CA PHE A 23 6.19 11.42 2.96
C PHE A 23 5.45 12.66 3.48
N ASN A 24 6.10 13.48 4.31
CA ASN A 24 5.50 14.63 5.00
C ASN A 24 4.20 14.25 5.74
N TYR A 25 4.23 13.11 6.45
CA TYR A 25 3.07 12.53 7.09
C TYR A 25 3.26 12.46 8.61
N CYS A 26 2.35 13.09 9.37
CA CYS A 26 2.28 12.92 10.82
C CYS A 26 1.34 11.77 11.17
N LEU A 27 1.72 10.98 12.18
CA LEU A 27 1.03 9.75 12.56
C LEU A 27 0.14 9.93 13.79
N THR A 28 -0.94 9.17 13.90
CA THR A 28 -1.64 8.96 15.18
C THR A 28 -0.96 7.89 16.03
N ALA A 29 -1.36 7.75 17.29
CA ALA A 29 -0.82 6.68 18.16
C ALA A 29 -1.14 5.28 17.61
N GLU A 30 -2.32 5.10 17.02
CA GLU A 30 -2.77 3.84 16.42
C GLU A 30 -1.95 3.50 15.17
N GLU A 31 -1.65 4.50 14.33
CA GLU A 31 -0.79 4.31 13.16
C GLU A 31 0.64 3.96 13.58
N ILE A 32 1.20 4.63 14.61
CA ILE A 32 2.51 4.29 15.16
C ILE A 32 2.53 2.88 15.73
N HIS A 33 1.49 2.49 16.46
CA HIS A 33 1.37 1.14 16.99
C HIS A 33 1.28 0.12 15.86
N CYS A 34 0.41 0.33 14.86
CA CYS A 34 0.17 -0.58 13.76
C CYS A 34 1.40 -0.77 12.87
N TYR A 35 2.09 0.32 12.53
CA TYR A 35 3.25 0.35 11.65
C TYR A 35 4.58 0.41 12.40
N LEU A 36 4.62 -0.06 13.65
CA LEU A 36 5.81 0.05 14.50
C LEU A 36 7.02 -0.62 13.85
N ILE A 37 8.03 0.18 13.49
CA ILE A 37 9.26 -0.26 12.83
C ILE A 37 10.28 -0.69 13.88
N ALA A 38 10.53 -2.00 13.97
CA ALA A 38 11.50 -2.55 14.91
C ALA A 38 12.28 -3.73 14.31
N ASP A 39 13.43 -4.01 14.90
CA ASP A 39 14.25 -5.14 14.51
C ASP A 39 13.59 -6.47 14.91
N LYS A 40 13.88 -7.54 14.15
CA LYS A 40 13.25 -8.88 14.27
C LYS A 40 13.27 -9.51 15.67
N LEU A 41 14.17 -9.07 16.54
CA LEU A 41 14.28 -9.55 17.92
C LEU A 41 13.26 -8.92 18.88
N PHE A 42 12.57 -7.86 18.45
CA PHE A 42 11.58 -7.17 19.24
C PHE A 42 10.22 -7.88 19.13
N ARG A 43 9.60 -8.20 20.27
CA ARG A 43 8.28 -8.82 20.29
C ARG A 43 7.19 -7.79 19.97
N PRO A 44 6.06 -8.21 19.37
CA PRO A 44 4.89 -7.35 19.24
C PRO A 44 4.54 -6.71 20.59
N THR A 45 4.22 -5.42 20.55
CA THR A 45 4.02 -4.58 21.73
C THR A 45 2.58 -4.10 21.79
N SER A 46 2.02 -3.99 22.99
CA SER A 46 0.64 -3.54 23.18
C SER A 46 0.48 -2.07 22.82
N PHE A 47 -0.73 -1.69 22.40
CA PHE A 47 -1.08 -0.30 22.14
C PHE A 47 -0.84 0.60 23.36
N SER A 48 -1.15 0.11 24.56
CA SER A 48 -0.92 0.82 25.82
C SER A 48 0.56 1.12 26.06
N ALA A 49 1.45 0.16 25.79
CA ALA A 49 2.89 0.38 25.94
C ALA A 49 3.43 1.41 24.94
N VAL A 50 3.00 1.36 23.67
CA VAL A 50 3.34 2.39 22.67
C VAL A 50 2.84 3.77 23.11
N LYS A 51 1.60 3.86 23.61
CA LYS A 51 1.02 5.12 24.10
C LYS A 51 1.79 5.69 25.30
N SER A 52 2.24 4.84 26.21
CA SER A 52 3.09 5.26 27.34
C SER A 52 4.44 5.81 26.87
N GLY A 53 5.12 5.11 25.96
CA GLY A 53 6.39 5.59 25.37
C GLY A 53 6.23 6.91 24.61
N LEU A 54 5.15 7.06 23.83
CA LEU A 54 4.82 8.32 23.17
C LEU A 54 4.64 9.48 24.16
N ASN A 55 3.94 9.25 25.27
CA ASN A 55 3.74 10.27 26.30
C ASN A 55 5.05 10.66 26.99
N GLN A 56 5.96 9.71 27.20
CA GLN A 56 7.28 9.97 27.78
C GLN A 56 8.13 10.83 26.83
N LEU A 57 8.31 10.37 25.58
CA LEU A 57 9.07 11.09 24.56
C LEU A 57 8.52 12.50 24.29
N ALA A 58 7.20 12.67 24.33
CA ALA A 58 6.56 13.97 24.15
C ALA A 58 6.79 14.94 25.32
N LYS A 59 7.03 14.44 26.55
CA LYS A 59 7.36 15.26 27.71
C LYS A 59 8.79 15.79 27.62
N GLU A 60 9.72 14.96 27.16
CA GLU A 60 11.12 15.32 26.97
C GLU A 60 11.32 16.39 25.89
N LYS A 61 10.41 16.48 24.90
CA LYS A 61 10.38 17.53 23.85
C LYS A 61 11.69 17.69 23.06
N HIS A 62 12.55 16.67 23.04
CA HIS A 62 13.81 16.71 22.28
C HIS A 62 13.59 16.35 20.81
N PHE A 63 12.90 15.24 20.55
CA PHE A 63 12.78 14.67 19.19
C PHE A 63 11.34 14.64 18.67
N LEU A 64 10.38 14.40 19.56
CA LEU A 64 8.98 14.12 19.24
C LEU A 64 8.07 15.19 19.84
N PHE A 65 7.09 15.61 19.03
CA PHE A 65 6.10 16.62 19.38
C PHE A 65 4.71 16.09 19.05
N THR A 66 3.70 16.59 19.76
CA THR A 66 2.31 16.19 19.57
C THR A 66 1.38 17.41 19.49
N GLU A 67 0.40 17.36 18.59
CA GLU A 67 -0.68 18.34 18.47
C GLU A 67 -1.93 17.66 17.90
N LYS A 68 -3.09 17.85 18.54
CA LYS A 68 -4.40 17.36 18.07
C LYS A 68 -4.39 15.85 17.72
N ASN A 69 -3.75 15.04 18.57
CA ASN A 69 -3.57 13.58 18.44
C ASN A 69 -2.59 13.11 17.35
N PHE A 70 -1.90 14.04 16.67
CA PHE A 70 -0.85 13.71 15.72
C PHE A 70 0.54 13.88 16.35
N TYR A 71 1.41 12.93 16.06
CA TYR A 71 2.81 12.91 16.47
C TYR A 71 3.71 13.19 15.27
N PHE A 72 4.74 14.01 15.47
CA PHE A 72 5.66 14.44 14.43
C PHE A 72 7.03 14.79 15.03
N LEU A 73 8.05 14.85 14.17
CA LEU A 73 9.41 15.20 14.58
C LEU A 73 9.58 16.71 14.79
N LYS A 74 10.63 17.12 15.51
CA LYS A 74 10.98 18.54 15.74
C LYS A 74 10.93 19.36 14.44
N GLY A 75 10.32 20.55 14.49
CA GLY A 75 10.23 21.47 13.35
C GLY A 75 9.15 21.12 12.31
N ARG A 76 8.38 20.03 12.51
CA ARG A 76 7.39 19.55 11.53
C ARG A 76 5.93 19.89 11.88
N ARG A 77 5.70 20.88 12.75
CA ARG A 77 4.34 21.27 13.20
C ARG A 77 3.35 21.53 12.05
N ARG A 78 3.84 22.10 10.93
CA ARG A 78 3.02 22.36 9.73
C ARG A 78 2.33 21.11 9.15
N LEU A 79 2.87 19.92 9.42
CA LEU A 79 2.31 18.65 8.91
C LEU A 79 0.91 18.38 9.45
N VAL A 80 0.56 18.90 10.63
CA VAL A 80 -0.77 18.70 11.25
C VAL A 80 -1.86 19.35 10.39
N ALA A 81 -1.62 20.57 9.91
CA ALA A 81 -2.57 21.26 9.03
C ALA A 81 -2.65 20.57 7.66
N LEU A 82 -1.50 20.20 7.10
CA LEU A 82 -1.42 19.48 5.82
C LEU A 82 -2.17 18.13 5.88
N ARG A 83 -1.97 17.37 6.96
CA ARG A 83 -2.64 16.08 7.20
C ARG A 83 -4.15 16.23 7.20
N ARG A 84 -4.69 17.23 7.90
CA ARG A 84 -6.14 17.50 7.94
C ARG A 84 -6.70 17.90 6.58
N GLN A 85 -5.96 18.74 5.83
CA GLN A 85 -6.35 19.12 4.47
C GLN A 85 -6.42 17.88 3.57
N LYS A 86 -5.37 17.06 3.56
CA LYS A 86 -5.32 15.83 2.75
C LYS A 86 -6.35 14.79 3.16
N GLN A 87 -6.65 14.65 4.44
CA GLN A 87 -7.72 13.74 4.91
C GLN A 87 -9.08 14.06 4.28
N LYS A 88 -9.43 15.35 4.16
CA LYS A 88 -10.68 15.78 3.52
C LYS A 88 -10.72 15.40 2.04
N GLU A 89 -9.62 15.64 1.32
CA GLU A 89 -9.50 15.27 -0.10
C GLU A 89 -9.50 13.75 -0.30
N ASN A 90 -8.81 12.99 0.57
CA ASN A 90 -8.81 11.53 0.52
C ASN A 90 -10.19 10.94 0.75
N GLN A 91 -10.98 11.48 1.68
CA GLN A 91 -12.35 11.01 1.89
C GLN A 91 -13.15 11.11 0.58
N ARG A 92 -13.12 12.27 -0.08
CA ARG A 92 -13.78 12.47 -1.38
C ARG A 92 -13.27 11.49 -2.44
N LYS A 93 -11.94 11.34 -2.57
CA LYS A 93 -11.33 10.42 -3.55
C LYS A 93 -11.68 8.96 -3.29
N GLN A 94 -11.71 8.53 -2.03
CA GLN A 94 -12.09 7.18 -1.64
C GLN A 94 -13.57 6.90 -1.93
N GLU A 95 -14.46 7.88 -1.74
CA GLU A 95 -15.87 7.75 -2.15
C GLU A 95 -16.02 7.58 -3.66
N ILE A 96 -15.27 8.33 -4.46
CA ILE A 96 -15.22 8.19 -5.91
C ILE A 96 -14.70 6.79 -6.28
N ALA A 97 -13.57 6.37 -5.71
CA ALA A 97 -12.98 5.07 -5.97
C ALA A 97 -13.93 3.92 -5.58
N ALA A 98 -14.61 4.04 -4.44
CA ALA A 98 -15.61 3.08 -4.00
C ALA A 98 -16.78 2.98 -4.99
N LYS A 99 -17.32 4.12 -5.47
CA LYS A 99 -18.39 4.14 -6.48
C LYS A 99 -17.95 3.47 -7.78
N ILE A 100 -16.76 3.80 -8.29
CA ILE A 100 -16.21 3.20 -9.51
C ILE A 100 -16.00 1.69 -9.33
N SER A 101 -15.43 1.27 -8.19
CA SER A 101 -15.14 -0.14 -7.90
C SER A 101 -16.37 -1.04 -7.88
N ARG A 102 -17.59 -0.49 -7.75
CA ARG A 102 -18.83 -1.27 -7.88
C ARG A 102 -19.00 -1.84 -9.28
N TRP A 103 -18.62 -1.10 -10.31
CA TRP A 103 -18.67 -1.57 -11.70
C TRP A 103 -17.70 -2.73 -11.94
N PHE A 104 -16.59 -2.81 -11.18
CA PHE A 104 -15.62 -3.89 -11.33
C PHE A 104 -16.21 -5.25 -10.93
N LYS A 105 -17.29 -5.27 -10.13
CA LYS A 105 -17.97 -6.52 -9.77
C LYS A 105 -18.62 -7.24 -10.97
N LEU A 106 -18.81 -6.55 -12.10
CA LEU A 106 -19.28 -7.16 -13.36
C LEU A 106 -18.28 -8.18 -13.92
N ILE A 107 -17.00 -8.09 -13.53
CA ILE A 107 -15.96 -9.01 -13.98
C ILE A 107 -15.85 -10.13 -12.93
N PRO A 108 -16.27 -11.37 -13.27
CA PRO A 108 -16.46 -12.43 -12.29
C PRO A 108 -15.16 -12.91 -11.64
N TRP A 109 -14.03 -12.77 -12.36
CA TRP A 109 -12.72 -13.23 -11.90
C TRP A 109 -12.05 -12.30 -10.90
N ILE A 110 -12.54 -11.08 -10.68
CA ILE A 110 -11.95 -10.20 -9.66
C ILE A 110 -12.37 -10.70 -8.28
N LYS A 111 -11.37 -10.97 -7.44
CA LYS A 111 -11.48 -11.48 -6.09
C LYS A 111 -11.33 -10.39 -5.04
N MET A 112 -10.44 -9.43 -5.27
CA MET A 112 -10.21 -8.32 -4.35
C MET A 112 -9.98 -7.02 -5.11
N VAL A 113 -10.48 -5.92 -4.57
CA VAL A 113 -10.14 -4.57 -5.02
C VAL A 113 -9.72 -3.74 -3.81
N GLY A 114 -8.49 -3.25 -3.86
CA GLY A 114 -7.91 -2.36 -2.86
C GLY A 114 -7.37 -1.08 -3.48
N LEU A 115 -7.08 -0.12 -2.61
CA LEU A 115 -6.36 1.10 -2.93
C LEU A 115 -4.93 1.01 -2.41
N THR A 116 -3.99 1.58 -3.16
CA THR A 116 -2.56 1.67 -2.83
C THR A 116 -2.07 3.12 -2.84
N GLY A 117 -0.77 3.33 -2.62
CA GLY A 117 -0.15 4.65 -2.72
C GLY A 117 -0.65 5.68 -1.71
N SER A 118 -0.58 6.95 -2.07
CA SER A 118 -0.94 8.09 -1.20
C SER A 118 -2.43 8.04 -0.78
N LEU A 119 -3.29 7.50 -1.64
CA LEU A 119 -4.73 7.39 -1.39
C LEU A 119 -5.04 6.40 -0.26
N ALA A 120 -4.31 5.29 -0.18
CA ALA A 120 -4.48 4.27 0.86
C ALA A 120 -4.02 4.76 2.24
N MET A 121 -3.05 5.68 2.26
CA MET A 121 -2.50 6.31 3.45
C MET A 121 -3.14 7.64 3.84
N ASP A 122 -4.33 7.97 3.34
CA ASP A 122 -4.99 9.24 3.67
C ASP A 122 -4.10 10.49 3.38
N ASN A 123 -3.17 10.40 2.42
CA ASN A 123 -2.12 11.38 2.12
C ASN A 123 -2.11 11.87 0.66
N ALA A 124 -3.18 11.66 -0.10
CA ALA A 124 -3.24 12.05 -1.51
C ALA A 124 -3.40 13.57 -1.67
N ALA A 125 -2.77 14.10 -2.71
CA ALA A 125 -2.94 15.48 -3.15
C ALA A 125 -4.19 15.61 -4.04
N PRO A 126 -4.80 16.81 -4.16
CA PRO A 126 -5.95 17.03 -5.04
C PRO A 126 -5.75 16.50 -6.47
N GLU A 127 -4.56 16.68 -7.03
CA GLU A 127 -4.14 16.29 -8.38
C GLU A 127 -3.91 14.77 -8.56
N ASP A 128 -3.79 14.01 -7.48
CA ASP A 128 -3.49 12.58 -7.53
C ASP A 128 -4.61 11.78 -8.22
N ASP A 129 -4.21 10.71 -8.87
CA ASP A 129 -5.08 9.65 -9.37
C ASP A 129 -5.53 8.69 -8.26
N LEU A 130 -6.28 7.67 -8.67
CA LEU A 130 -6.80 6.62 -7.82
C LEU A 130 -6.05 5.33 -8.17
N ASP A 131 -5.03 4.99 -7.37
CA ASP A 131 -4.26 3.77 -7.55
C ASP A 131 -5.00 2.55 -7.02
N PHE A 132 -5.37 1.65 -7.94
CA PHE A 132 -6.03 0.39 -7.61
C PHE A 132 -5.06 -0.80 -7.61
N LEU A 133 -5.21 -1.65 -6.59
CA LEU A 133 -4.73 -3.03 -6.58
C LEU A 133 -5.91 -3.96 -6.88
N ILE A 134 -5.75 -4.77 -7.92
CA ILE A 134 -6.73 -5.77 -8.36
C ILE A 134 -6.15 -7.16 -8.14
N VAL A 135 -6.84 -8.00 -7.36
CA VAL A 135 -6.52 -9.42 -7.27
C VAL A 135 -7.57 -10.22 -8.03
N THR A 136 -7.09 -11.14 -8.87
CA THR A 136 -7.92 -11.95 -9.77
C THR A 136 -7.81 -13.42 -9.41
N ALA A 137 -8.77 -14.24 -9.87
CA ALA A 137 -8.63 -15.69 -9.82
C ALA A 137 -7.38 -16.14 -10.60
N GLY A 138 -6.81 -17.28 -10.20
CA GLY A 138 -5.64 -17.87 -10.87
C GLY A 138 -5.80 -17.96 -12.38
N SER A 139 -4.77 -17.54 -13.14
CA SER A 139 -4.77 -17.52 -14.61
C SER A 139 -5.91 -16.70 -15.25
N ARG A 140 -6.35 -15.61 -14.63
CA ARG A 140 -7.38 -14.70 -15.18
C ARG A 140 -6.96 -13.23 -15.18
N LEU A 141 -5.69 -12.94 -14.90
CA LEU A 141 -5.19 -11.59 -14.74
C LEU A 141 -5.37 -10.77 -16.01
N TRP A 142 -4.93 -11.30 -17.15
CA TRP A 142 -4.87 -10.57 -18.42
C TRP A 142 -6.24 -10.37 -19.04
N LEU A 143 -7.13 -11.35 -18.95
CA LEU A 143 -8.53 -11.17 -19.33
C LEU A 143 -9.20 -10.12 -18.46
N THR A 144 -9.03 -10.22 -17.15
CA THR A 144 -9.58 -9.24 -16.21
C THR A 144 -9.07 -7.83 -16.50
N ARG A 145 -7.76 -7.69 -16.72
CA ARG A 145 -7.14 -6.41 -17.07
C ARG A 145 -7.72 -5.86 -18.38
N PHE A 146 -7.89 -6.69 -19.40
CA PHE A 146 -8.51 -6.27 -20.67
C PHE A 146 -9.91 -5.70 -20.44
N PHE A 147 -10.77 -6.44 -19.75
CA PHE A 147 -12.14 -5.96 -19.47
C PHE A 147 -12.17 -4.72 -18.58
N LEU A 148 -11.30 -4.63 -17.56
CA LEU A 148 -11.21 -3.42 -16.72
C LEU A 148 -10.74 -2.21 -17.52
N VAL A 149 -9.77 -2.40 -18.42
CA VAL A 149 -9.32 -1.34 -19.33
C VAL A 149 -10.50 -0.87 -20.20
N CYS A 150 -11.21 -1.77 -20.87
CA CYS A 150 -12.37 -1.41 -21.68
C CYS A 150 -13.45 -0.71 -20.85
N LEU A 151 -13.80 -1.25 -19.69
CA LEU A 151 -14.80 -0.69 -18.78
C LEU A 151 -14.43 0.73 -18.34
N THR A 152 -13.18 0.95 -17.90
CA THR A 152 -12.72 2.27 -17.43
C THR A 152 -12.58 3.30 -18.56
N GLU A 153 -12.33 2.87 -19.79
CA GLU A 153 -12.39 3.72 -20.99
C GLU A 153 -13.83 4.11 -21.34
N ILE A 154 -14.77 3.16 -21.31
CA ILE A 154 -16.21 3.41 -21.54
C ILE A 154 -16.75 4.42 -20.52
N LEU A 155 -16.39 4.24 -19.24
CA LEU A 155 -16.73 5.16 -18.17
C LEU A 155 -15.95 6.49 -18.23
N ARG A 156 -14.96 6.63 -19.12
CA ARG A 156 -14.07 7.80 -19.28
C ARG A 156 -13.32 8.21 -18.00
N VAL A 157 -13.12 7.25 -17.10
CA VAL A 157 -12.45 7.47 -15.81
C VAL A 157 -11.00 7.02 -15.82
N ARG A 158 -10.53 6.32 -16.84
CA ARG A 158 -9.17 5.78 -16.87
C ARG A 158 -8.09 6.87 -16.92
N ARG A 159 -7.02 6.70 -16.15
CA ARG A 159 -5.77 7.44 -16.29
C ARG A 159 -5.06 6.97 -17.57
N LYS A 160 -4.77 7.91 -18.48
CA LYS A 160 -3.98 7.64 -19.67
C LYS A 160 -2.49 7.89 -19.38
N PRO A 161 -1.57 7.06 -19.91
CA PRO A 161 -0.14 7.32 -19.80
C PRO A 161 0.20 8.72 -20.35
N SER A 162 1.09 9.46 -19.67
CA SER A 162 1.52 10.78 -20.17
C SER A 162 2.19 10.62 -21.53
N VAL A 163 1.79 11.44 -22.50
CA VAL A 163 2.46 11.49 -23.81
C VAL A 163 3.45 12.67 -23.87
N SER A 164 3.42 13.57 -22.89
CA SER A 164 4.31 14.74 -22.81
C SER A 164 4.48 15.24 -21.37
N SER A 165 5.65 15.79 -21.06
CA SER A 165 5.96 16.49 -19.80
C SER A 165 5.26 17.86 -19.67
N THR A 166 4.55 18.31 -20.70
CA THR A 166 3.82 19.59 -20.72
C THR A 166 2.34 19.49 -20.31
N LEU A 167 1.85 18.32 -19.92
CA LEU A 167 0.46 18.16 -19.52
C LEU A 167 0.20 18.79 -18.14
N PRO A 168 -0.99 19.42 -17.93
CA PRO A 168 -1.38 19.97 -16.63
C PRO A 168 -1.30 18.92 -15.52
N SER A 169 -0.86 19.32 -14.32
CA SER A 169 -0.69 18.42 -13.18
C SER A 169 -2.00 17.77 -12.71
N ASP A 170 -3.14 18.42 -12.96
CA ASP A 170 -4.48 17.98 -12.56
C ASP A 170 -5.12 16.99 -13.55
N ILE A 171 -4.49 16.68 -14.69
CA ILE A 171 -5.06 15.78 -15.71
C ILE A 171 -5.37 14.36 -15.18
N TRP A 172 -4.68 13.96 -14.12
CA TRP A 172 -4.85 12.67 -13.46
C TRP A 172 -5.79 12.70 -12.26
N GLN A 173 -6.28 13.88 -11.88
CA GLN A 173 -7.17 14.05 -10.75
C GLN A 173 -8.37 13.11 -10.86
N ASN A 174 -8.53 12.26 -9.85
CA ASN A 174 -9.64 11.30 -9.72
C ASN A 174 -9.75 10.29 -10.88
N LYS A 175 -8.71 10.16 -11.71
CA LYS A 175 -8.65 9.13 -12.75
C LYS A 175 -8.21 7.81 -12.15
N VAL A 176 -8.72 6.72 -12.71
CA VAL A 176 -8.41 5.35 -12.29
C VAL A 176 -7.09 4.92 -12.89
N CYS A 177 -6.11 4.69 -12.02
CA CYS A 177 -4.90 3.98 -12.35
C CYS A 177 -5.04 2.52 -11.93
N LEU A 178 -5.02 1.63 -12.91
CA LEU A 178 -4.99 0.19 -12.66
C LEU A 178 -3.55 -0.22 -12.33
N ASN A 179 -3.07 0.28 -11.18
CA ASN A 179 -1.66 0.34 -10.77
C ASN A 179 -1.04 -1.04 -10.61
N MET A 180 -1.76 -1.97 -9.97
CA MET A 180 -1.24 -3.29 -9.65
C MET A 180 -2.27 -4.38 -9.92
N PHE A 181 -1.82 -5.47 -10.53
CA PHE A 181 -2.57 -6.70 -10.71
C PHE A 181 -1.80 -7.88 -10.13
N LEU A 182 -2.50 -8.72 -9.39
CA LEU A 182 -2.03 -10.03 -8.93
C LEU A 182 -3.11 -11.06 -9.26
N ASP A 183 -2.73 -12.30 -9.52
CA ASP A 183 -3.66 -13.43 -9.41
C ASP A 183 -3.48 -14.15 -8.05
N GLU A 184 -4.46 -14.99 -7.70
CA GLU A 184 -4.46 -15.76 -6.45
C GLU A 184 -3.23 -16.69 -6.30
N ASP A 185 -2.57 -17.07 -7.40
CA ASP A 185 -1.38 -17.93 -7.39
C ASP A 185 -0.08 -17.12 -7.21
N ASN A 186 -0.15 -15.79 -7.32
CA ASN A 186 1.01 -14.88 -7.31
C ASN A 186 0.84 -13.73 -6.29
N LEU A 187 0.19 -14.01 -5.16
CA LEU A 187 -0.05 -13.03 -4.08
C LEU A 187 1.23 -12.63 -3.33
N ALA A 188 2.22 -13.53 -3.25
CA ALA A 188 3.44 -13.31 -2.50
C ALA A 188 4.37 -12.33 -3.22
N ILE A 189 4.86 -11.30 -2.51
CA ILE A 189 5.96 -10.47 -3.02
C ILE A 189 7.23 -11.34 -3.11
N PRO A 190 7.96 -11.36 -4.26
CA PRO A 190 9.18 -12.15 -4.41
C PRO A 190 10.26 -11.79 -3.40
N ALA A 191 11.04 -12.77 -2.94
CA ALA A 191 12.01 -12.60 -1.86
C ALA A 191 13.02 -11.45 -2.09
N GLY A 192 13.50 -11.28 -3.33
CA GLY A 192 14.43 -10.21 -3.70
C GLY A 192 13.84 -8.80 -3.67
N GLU A 193 12.52 -8.67 -3.56
CA GLU A 193 11.82 -7.38 -3.49
C GLU A 193 11.34 -7.04 -2.07
N ARG A 194 11.57 -7.93 -1.09
CA ARG A 194 11.08 -7.77 0.27
C ARG A 194 11.99 -6.83 1.06
N ASN A 195 11.46 -5.69 1.45
CA ASN A 195 12.15 -4.70 2.25
C ASN A 195 11.14 -3.89 3.07
N LEU A 196 11.61 -2.90 3.84
CA LEU A 196 10.74 -2.06 4.66
C LEU A 196 9.70 -1.30 3.82
N TYR A 197 10.08 -0.80 2.64
CA TYR A 197 9.16 -0.07 1.77
C TYR A 197 8.05 -0.98 1.23
N THR A 198 8.41 -2.14 0.69
CA THR A 198 7.41 -3.10 0.20
C THR A 198 6.58 -3.72 1.34
N ALA A 199 7.09 -3.77 2.57
CA ALA A 199 6.29 -4.13 3.75
C ALA A 199 5.18 -3.10 4.01
N HIS A 200 5.50 -1.82 3.91
CA HIS A 200 4.49 -0.76 3.97
C HIS A 200 3.48 -0.87 2.83
N GLU A 201 3.92 -1.10 1.58
CA GLU A 201 3.00 -1.26 0.45
C GLU A 201 1.97 -2.39 0.68
N VAL A 202 2.38 -3.53 1.26
CA VAL A 202 1.48 -4.62 1.65
C VAL A 202 0.52 -4.20 2.76
N CYS A 203 1.07 -3.60 3.82
CA CYS A 203 0.33 -3.31 5.04
C CYS A 203 -0.68 -2.16 4.88
N GLN A 204 -0.41 -1.24 3.95
CA GLN A 204 -1.19 -0.02 3.76
C GLN A 204 -2.36 -0.18 2.79
N VAL A 205 -2.48 -1.34 2.12
CA VAL A 205 -3.62 -1.63 1.22
C VAL A 205 -4.95 -1.37 1.93
N LYS A 206 -5.75 -0.46 1.37
CA LYS A 206 -7.09 -0.13 1.87
C LYS A 206 -8.14 -0.82 1.02
N LEU A 207 -8.88 -1.77 1.58
CA LEU A 207 -9.88 -2.53 0.85
C LEU A 207 -11.09 -1.67 0.46
N LEU A 208 -11.54 -1.82 -0.79
CA LEU A 208 -12.86 -1.36 -1.22
C LEU A 208 -13.87 -2.50 -1.15
N TRP A 209 -13.46 -3.71 -1.54
CA TRP A 209 -14.20 -4.94 -1.32
C TRP A 209 -13.30 -6.16 -1.51
N ASP A 210 -13.71 -7.27 -0.92
CA ASP A 210 -12.99 -8.54 -0.90
C ASP A 210 -13.98 -9.71 -1.05
N LYS A 211 -13.55 -10.79 -1.70
CA LYS A 211 -14.29 -12.04 -1.87
C LYS A 211 -13.42 -13.19 -1.38
N GLU A 212 -14.03 -14.21 -0.79
CA GLU A 212 -13.35 -15.47 -0.45
C GLU A 212 -12.11 -15.27 0.44
N ASP A 213 -12.15 -14.27 1.33
CA ASP A 213 -11.05 -13.89 2.23
C ASP A 213 -9.71 -13.68 1.49
N THR A 214 -9.75 -13.11 0.28
CA THR A 214 -8.56 -12.94 -0.57
C THR A 214 -7.54 -12.01 0.07
N TYR A 215 -7.99 -10.95 0.77
CA TYR A 215 -7.06 -10.09 1.50
C TYR A 215 -6.34 -10.84 2.62
N LYS A 216 -7.04 -11.76 3.30
CA LYS A 216 -6.42 -12.60 4.32
C LYS A 216 -5.34 -13.49 3.71
N LYS A 217 -5.63 -14.17 2.59
CA LYS A 217 -4.63 -14.96 1.85
C LYS A 217 -3.43 -14.11 1.45
N PHE A 218 -3.67 -12.89 0.94
CA PHE A 218 -2.62 -11.95 0.58
C PHE A 218 -1.71 -11.59 1.76
N LEU A 219 -2.27 -11.35 2.96
CA LEU A 219 -1.49 -11.11 4.16
C LEU A 219 -0.75 -12.37 4.66
N GLU A 220 -1.33 -13.56 4.50
CA GLU A 220 -0.72 -14.84 4.87
C GLU A 220 0.52 -15.13 4.02
N GLU A 221 0.42 -14.98 2.71
CA GLU A 221 1.52 -15.11 1.75
C GLU A 221 2.61 -14.05 1.96
N ASN A 222 2.25 -12.91 2.56
CA ASN A 222 3.17 -11.83 2.88
C ASN A 222 3.49 -11.71 4.38
N ARG A 223 3.41 -12.81 5.15
CA ARG A 223 3.73 -12.83 6.59
C ARG A 223 5.13 -12.33 6.96
N TRP A 224 6.03 -12.24 5.99
CA TRP A 224 7.37 -11.67 6.18
C TRP A 224 7.35 -10.20 6.59
N VAL A 225 6.26 -9.45 6.35
CA VAL A 225 6.13 -8.04 6.74
C VAL A 225 6.33 -7.82 8.24
N LYS A 226 6.03 -8.81 9.09
CA LYS A 226 6.25 -8.77 10.53
C LYS A 226 7.72 -8.62 10.93
N LYS A 227 8.65 -8.89 10.01
CA LYS A 227 10.09 -8.63 10.21
C LYS A 227 10.41 -7.13 10.25
N PHE A 228 9.52 -6.30 9.72
CA PHE A 228 9.67 -4.85 9.59
C PHE A 228 8.61 -4.11 10.42
N LEU A 229 7.34 -4.52 10.31
CA LEU A 229 6.18 -3.89 10.94
C LEU A 229 5.58 -4.85 11.98
N ILE A 230 6.12 -4.81 13.19
CA ILE A 230 6.02 -5.93 14.15
C ILE A 230 4.63 -6.14 14.77
N ASN A 231 3.75 -5.16 14.67
CA ASN A 231 2.41 -5.18 15.31
C ASN A 231 1.29 -5.31 14.27
N PHE A 232 1.62 -5.27 12.98
CA PHE A 232 0.62 -5.11 11.94
C PHE A 232 -0.33 -6.31 11.85
N LEU A 233 0.21 -7.53 11.91
CA LEU A 233 -0.61 -8.73 11.78
C LEU A 233 -1.45 -8.98 13.04
N GLU A 234 -0.96 -8.59 14.21
CA GLU A 234 -1.66 -8.69 15.48
C GLU A 234 -2.80 -7.67 15.59
N SER A 235 -2.64 -6.49 14.97
CA SER A 235 -3.69 -5.46 14.93
C SER A 235 -4.84 -5.84 13.99
N LYS A 236 -4.55 -6.59 12.92
CA LYS A 236 -5.55 -7.17 12.02
C LYS A 236 -6.03 -8.50 12.60
N ARG A 237 -7.14 -8.50 13.33
CA ARG A 237 -7.81 -9.73 13.81
C ARG A 237 -8.29 -10.60 12.63
N LEU A 238 -7.39 -11.39 12.04
CA LEU A 238 -7.72 -12.33 10.96
C LEU A 238 -8.43 -13.54 11.58
N LYS A 239 -9.73 -13.72 11.27
CA LYS A 239 -10.48 -14.92 11.67
C LYS A 239 -10.09 -16.10 10.78
N ASN A 240 -9.99 -17.29 11.36
CA ASN A 240 -9.80 -18.53 10.61
C ASN A 240 -11.13 -19.06 10.15
N ASN A 241 -11.33 -19.08 8.83
CA ASN A 241 -12.39 -19.81 8.16
C ASN A 241 -11.74 -20.82 7.22
N ASP A 242 -12.32 -22.01 7.13
CA ASP A 242 -11.87 -23.05 6.22
C ASP A 242 -12.15 -22.67 4.77
N ILE A 243 -11.10 -22.70 3.95
CA ILE A 243 -11.16 -22.34 2.53
C ILE A 243 -11.62 -23.56 1.74
N LYS A 244 -12.81 -23.50 1.15
CA LYS A 244 -13.27 -24.51 0.18
C LYS A 244 -12.60 -24.27 -1.18
N ARG A 245 -11.75 -25.19 -1.62
CA ARG A 245 -11.22 -25.20 -3.01
C ARG A 245 -12.35 -25.56 -3.98
N LYS A 246 -12.53 -24.74 -5.02
CA LYS A 246 -13.46 -25.01 -6.12
C LYS A 246 -12.82 -26.01 -7.10
N LYS A 247 -13.60 -26.96 -7.62
CA LYS A 247 -13.20 -27.86 -8.72
C LYS A 247 -13.16 -27.09 -10.05
N GLN A 248 -12.22 -27.43 -10.92
CA GLN A 248 -12.08 -26.88 -12.27
C GLN A 248 -13.21 -27.37 -13.19
N ASP A 249 -13.68 -26.49 -14.07
CA ASP A 249 -14.78 -26.71 -15.02
C ASP A 249 -14.28 -26.58 -16.48
N ILE A 250 -15.01 -27.11 -17.46
CA ILE A 250 -14.68 -27.07 -18.90
C ILE A 250 -14.54 -25.62 -19.40
N PHE A 251 -15.30 -24.69 -18.83
CA PHE A 251 -15.17 -23.26 -19.08
C PHE A 251 -13.75 -22.74 -18.76
N ASP A 252 -13.04 -23.33 -17.80
CA ASP A 252 -11.70 -22.90 -17.45
C ASP A 252 -10.69 -23.14 -18.58
N ILE A 253 -10.87 -24.19 -19.39
CA ILE A 253 -9.97 -24.48 -20.52
C ILE A 253 -10.09 -23.39 -21.59
N PHE A 254 -11.33 -23.02 -21.95
CA PHE A 254 -11.59 -21.95 -22.92
C PHE A 254 -11.03 -20.61 -22.43
N PHE A 255 -11.30 -20.25 -21.17
CA PHE A 255 -10.77 -19.01 -20.61
C PHE A 255 -9.25 -19.04 -20.42
N ASN A 256 -8.63 -20.20 -20.16
CA ASN A 256 -7.17 -20.35 -20.14
C ASN A 256 -6.56 -20.08 -21.52
N PHE A 257 -7.22 -20.51 -22.60
CA PHE A 257 -6.79 -20.19 -23.96
C PHE A 257 -6.91 -18.69 -24.25
N LEU A 258 -8.05 -18.09 -23.90
CA LEU A 258 -8.26 -16.66 -24.06
C LEU A 258 -7.29 -15.82 -23.20
N GLU A 259 -6.93 -16.28 -22.00
CA GLU A 259 -5.93 -15.65 -21.13
C GLU A 259 -4.57 -15.56 -21.84
N LYS A 260 -4.11 -16.66 -22.45
CA LYS A 260 -2.84 -16.67 -23.20
C LYS A 260 -2.87 -15.71 -24.38
N ILE A 261 -4.00 -15.63 -25.08
CA ILE A 261 -4.21 -14.67 -26.17
C ILE A 261 -4.16 -13.25 -25.64
N ALA A 262 -4.95 -12.94 -24.60
CA ALA A 262 -5.05 -11.62 -23.99
C ALA A 262 -3.68 -11.14 -23.48
N PHE A 263 -2.90 -12.04 -22.88
CA PHE A 263 -1.53 -11.78 -22.44
C PHE A 263 -0.63 -11.36 -23.61
N LYS A 264 -0.59 -12.18 -24.67
CA LYS A 264 0.25 -11.90 -25.86
C LYS A 264 -0.11 -10.58 -26.53
N PHE A 265 -1.40 -10.31 -26.77
CA PHE A 265 -1.84 -9.07 -27.40
C PHE A 265 -1.53 -7.84 -26.54
N GLN A 266 -1.78 -7.91 -25.23
CA GLN A 266 -1.48 -6.78 -24.33
C GLN A 266 0.03 -6.55 -24.19
N LEU A 267 0.85 -7.59 -24.18
CA LEU A 267 2.30 -7.45 -24.24
C LEU A 267 2.78 -6.75 -25.51
N LEU A 268 2.25 -7.15 -26.67
CA LEU A 268 2.57 -6.51 -27.95
C LEU A 268 2.17 -5.03 -27.95
N TYR A 269 0.99 -4.71 -27.43
CA TYR A 269 0.51 -3.32 -27.29
C TYR A 269 1.38 -2.50 -26.33
N MET A 270 1.86 -3.10 -25.23
CA MET A 270 2.68 -2.42 -24.22
C MET A 270 4.15 -2.28 -24.64
N LYS A 271 4.66 -3.15 -25.52
CA LYS A 271 6.08 -3.21 -25.91
C LYS A 271 6.68 -1.85 -26.30
N PRO A 272 6.02 -0.98 -27.09
CA PRO A 272 6.59 0.32 -27.47
C PRO A 272 6.63 1.35 -26.35
N ARG A 273 5.89 1.13 -25.25
CA ARG A 273 5.68 2.08 -24.16
C ARG A 273 6.24 1.60 -22.82
N LYS A 274 6.83 0.40 -22.80
CA LYS A 274 7.34 -0.22 -21.60
C LYS A 274 8.59 0.52 -21.15
N THR A 275 8.58 0.93 -19.89
CA THR A 275 9.69 1.57 -19.19
C THR A 275 10.17 0.60 -18.12
N ILE A 276 9.79 0.82 -16.87
CA ILE A 276 10.25 0.05 -15.70
C ILE A 276 9.18 -0.90 -15.16
N GLU A 277 8.02 -1.01 -15.82
CA GLU A 277 6.91 -1.82 -15.33
C GLU A 277 7.29 -3.30 -15.26
N LYS A 278 6.93 -3.94 -14.14
CA LYS A 278 7.10 -5.38 -13.97
C LYS A 278 5.89 -6.08 -14.58
N VAL A 279 6.14 -6.89 -15.60
CA VAL A 279 5.08 -7.53 -16.37
C VAL A 279 5.37 -9.02 -16.46
N GLU A 280 4.60 -9.80 -15.72
CA GLU A 280 4.68 -11.26 -15.61
C GLU A 280 3.29 -11.85 -15.93
N ALA A 281 3.20 -13.18 -16.07
CA ALA A 281 1.93 -13.83 -16.42
C ALA A 281 0.86 -13.65 -15.32
N GLY A 282 1.23 -13.80 -14.04
CA GLY A 282 0.31 -13.68 -12.90
C GLY A 282 0.49 -12.42 -12.05
N ARG A 283 1.34 -11.48 -12.48
CA ARG A 283 1.65 -10.25 -11.74
C ARG A 283 1.99 -9.11 -12.70
N VAL A 284 1.38 -7.94 -12.50
CA VAL A 284 1.69 -6.73 -13.27
C VAL A 284 1.73 -5.52 -12.36
N LEU A 285 2.84 -4.79 -12.35
CA LEU A 285 3.04 -3.59 -11.53
C LEU A 285 3.44 -2.41 -12.41
N PHE A 286 2.63 -1.35 -12.39
CA PHE A 286 2.83 -0.11 -13.15
C PHE A 286 3.50 0.98 -12.31
N HIS A 287 4.52 0.63 -11.51
CA HIS A 287 5.27 1.63 -10.75
C HIS A 287 6.02 2.55 -11.71
N PRO A 288 5.82 3.89 -11.67
CA PRO A 288 6.49 4.82 -12.56
C PRO A 288 7.95 5.07 -12.18
N GLN A 289 8.35 4.76 -10.94
CA GLN A 289 9.71 4.95 -10.41
C GLN A 289 10.11 3.82 -9.43
N ASP A 290 11.42 3.57 -9.26
CA ASP A 290 11.92 2.73 -8.17
C ASP A 290 11.85 3.49 -6.84
N CYS A 291 10.65 3.55 -6.27
CA CYS A 291 10.40 4.23 -5.01
C CYS A 291 11.17 3.61 -3.85
N SER A 292 11.39 2.29 -3.90
CA SER A 292 12.06 1.56 -2.82
C SER A 292 13.49 2.05 -2.61
N GLY A 293 14.24 2.27 -3.69
CA GLY A 293 15.65 2.67 -3.61
C GLY A 293 15.86 4.00 -2.88
N TRP A 294 15.14 5.05 -3.29
CA TRP A 294 15.33 6.38 -2.71
C TRP A 294 14.71 6.50 -1.31
N VAL A 295 13.55 5.88 -1.05
CA VAL A 295 12.91 5.91 0.27
C VAL A 295 13.80 5.26 1.32
N LEU A 296 14.36 4.09 1.02
CA LEU A 296 15.23 3.39 1.98
C LEU A 296 16.53 4.16 2.23
N LYS A 297 17.13 4.75 1.18
CA LYS A 297 18.31 5.60 1.33
C LYS A 297 18.03 6.77 2.28
N GLU A 298 16.95 7.50 2.04
CA GLU A 298 16.55 8.64 2.88
C GLU A 298 16.22 8.20 4.31
N TYR A 299 15.54 7.05 4.47
CA TYR A 299 15.23 6.48 5.78
C TYR A 299 16.49 6.19 6.61
N TYR A 300 17.48 5.50 6.03
CA TYR A 300 18.71 5.16 6.74
C TYR A 300 19.56 6.40 7.07
N ASN A 301 19.55 7.42 6.22
CA ASN A 301 20.20 8.70 6.52
C ASN A 301 19.58 9.35 7.77
N ARG A 302 18.25 9.44 7.85
CA ARG A 302 17.55 10.02 9.02
C ARG A 302 17.81 9.24 10.31
N VAL A 303 17.82 7.91 10.24
CA VAL A 303 18.13 7.05 11.39
C VAL A 303 19.57 7.27 11.85
N LYS A 304 20.52 7.47 10.93
CA LYS A 304 21.93 7.75 11.25
C LYS A 304 22.09 9.12 11.92
N GLU A 305 21.52 10.18 11.35
CA GLU A 305 21.59 11.54 11.91
C GLU A 305 21.04 11.61 13.34
N GLN A 306 19.98 10.85 13.65
CA GLN A 306 19.43 10.82 15.00
C GLN A 306 20.40 10.17 16.01
N ARG A 307 21.13 9.12 15.60
CA ARG A 307 22.13 8.47 16.46
C ARG A 307 23.31 9.39 16.77
N GLU A 308 23.62 10.32 15.88
CA GLU A 308 24.71 11.28 16.05
C GLU A 308 24.29 12.49 16.90
N ARG A 309 22.99 12.73 17.07
CA ARG A 309 22.43 13.87 17.82
C ARG A 309 21.94 13.53 19.24
N GLY A 310 21.95 12.26 19.63
CA GLY A 310 21.52 11.77 20.95
C GLY A 310 22.66 11.10 21.68
#